data_AF-A0A913XYN3-F1
#
_entry.id   AF-A0A913XYN3-F1
#
_cell.length_a   1.000
_cell.length_b   1.000
_cell.length_c   1.000
_cell.angle_alpha   90.00
_cell.angle_beta   90.00
_cell.angle_gamma   90.00
#
_symmetry.space_group_name_H-M   'P 1'
#
loop_
_entity.id
_entity.type
_entity.pdbx_description
1 polymer ?
#
loop_
_entity_poly.entity_id
_entity_poly.type
_entity_poly.pdbx_seq_one_letter_code
_entity_poly.pdbx_strand_id
1 'polypeptide(L)'
;MEDVRLQTTPERKEYLSLYIKRSKTDQVGKWTLLYLSHSGHRVCALCSMKKNLQLQHLRTDFTTSSPLFRLTNGLPNSRQALMDFVSSLLLLIGLNPSRYSGHSFRIGGATSASLAGLTDYEIQLLGRWKSDCYKRYIRSPLNLFLEIPTKQYASIAYQYANPYKLTQD
;
A
#
# COMPACT_ATOMS: atom_id res chain seq x y z
N MET A 1 -17.78 14.74 1.27
CA MET A 1 -16.69 14.61 2.27
C MET A 1 -15.55 15.52 1.85
N GLU A 2 -15.00 16.29 2.79
CA GLU A 2 -13.94 17.28 2.49
C GLU A 2 -12.57 16.65 2.18
N ASP A 3 -12.31 15.48 2.76
CA ASP A 3 -10.99 14.87 2.77
C ASP A 3 -10.69 14.07 1.49
N VAL A 4 -11.67 13.95 0.58
CA VAL A 4 -11.60 13.06 -0.58
C VAL A 4 -12.09 13.77 -1.83
N ARG A 5 -11.32 13.71 -2.90
CA ARG A 5 -11.72 14.21 -4.22
C ARG A 5 -11.53 13.12 -5.26
N LEU A 6 -12.60 12.82 -6.00
CA LEU A 6 -12.54 11.98 -7.19
C LEU A 6 -12.32 12.86 -8.41
N GLN A 7 -11.35 12.50 -9.25
CA GLN A 7 -10.90 13.32 -10.38
C GLN A 7 -10.61 12.40 -11.58
N THR A 8 -10.63 13.00 -12.77
CA THR A 8 -10.32 12.30 -14.02
C THR A 8 -9.25 13.11 -14.76
N THR A 9 -8.19 12.45 -15.22
CA THR A 9 -7.16 13.10 -16.05
C THR A 9 -7.69 13.41 -17.45
N PRO A 10 -7.04 14.30 -18.23
CA PRO A 10 -7.39 14.53 -19.64
C PRO A 10 -7.44 13.24 -20.47
N GLU A 11 -6.60 12.26 -20.14
CA GLU A 11 -6.53 10.94 -20.77
C GLU A 11 -7.62 9.97 -20.27
N ARG A 12 -8.66 10.48 -19.60
CA ARG A 12 -9.80 9.73 -19.05
C ARG A 12 -9.41 8.68 -17.99
N LYS A 13 -8.30 8.88 -17.27
CA LYS A 13 -7.93 8.02 -16.14
C LYS A 13 -8.52 8.57 -14.86
N GLU A 14 -9.35 7.78 -14.20
CA GLU A 14 -9.91 8.14 -12.90
C GLU A 14 -8.91 7.90 -11.77
N TYR A 15 -8.85 8.84 -10.84
CA TYR A 15 -8.07 8.72 -9.61
C TYR A 15 -8.76 9.46 -8.46
N LEU A 16 -8.38 9.10 -7.24
CA LEU A 16 -8.88 9.71 -6.02
C LEU A 16 -7.70 10.29 -5.24
N SER A 17 -7.86 11.53 -4.79
CA SER A 17 -6.93 12.17 -3.87
C SER A 17 -7.53 12.21 -2.46
N LEU A 18 -6.78 11.71 -1.47
CA LEU A 18 -7.17 11.60 -0.07
C LEU A 18 -6.24 12.44 0.80
N TYR A 19 -6.81 13.42 1.49
CA TYR A 19 -6.11 14.31 2.41
C TYR A 19 -6.05 13.71 3.80
N ILE A 20 -4.86 13.29 4.22
CA ILE A 20 -4.60 12.87 5.60
C ILE A 20 -4.25 14.11 6.41
N LYS A 21 -5.18 14.53 7.27
CA LYS A 21 -5.06 15.72 8.14
C LYS A 21 -3.95 15.61 9.18
N ARG A 22 -3.68 14.41 9.69
CA ARG A 22 -2.68 14.17 10.74
C ARG A 22 -2.04 12.80 10.58
N SER A 23 -0.74 12.70 10.87
CA SER A 23 -0.04 11.41 10.95
C SER A 23 0.88 11.34 12.15
N LYS A 24 1.26 10.13 12.57
CA LYS A 24 2.12 9.90 13.76
C LYS A 24 3.44 10.69 13.70
N THR A 25 4.00 10.88 12.51
CA THR A 25 5.29 11.55 12.30
C THR A 25 5.15 12.98 11.81
N ASP A 26 3.92 13.49 11.74
CA ASP A 26 3.65 14.87 11.34
C ASP A 26 3.58 15.77 12.58
N GLN A 27 4.76 16.12 13.08
CA GLN A 27 4.91 17.01 14.25
C GLN A 27 4.59 18.48 13.92
N VAL A 28 4.47 18.82 12.64
CA VAL A 28 4.29 20.21 12.15
C VAL A 28 2.86 20.44 11.62
N GLY A 29 2.03 19.39 11.52
CA GLY A 29 0.68 19.49 10.98
C GLY A 29 0.62 19.66 9.45
N LYS A 30 1.70 19.27 8.75
CA LYS A 30 1.70 19.22 7.29
C LYS A 30 0.89 18.02 6.83
N TRP A 31 -0.31 18.32 6.32
CA TRP A 31 -1.17 17.36 5.63
C TRP A 31 -0.38 16.51 4.62
N THR A 32 -0.81 15.28 4.41
CA THR A 32 -0.26 14.44 3.33
C THR A 32 -1.36 14.04 2.37
N LEU A 33 -1.07 14.14 1.08
CA LEU A 33 -1.96 13.69 0.03
C LEU A 33 -1.61 12.26 -0.38
N LEU A 34 -2.62 11.41 -0.47
CA LEU A 34 -2.54 10.07 -1.02
C LEU A 34 -3.30 10.03 -2.34
N TYR A 35 -2.76 9.31 -3.31
CA TYR A 35 -3.41 9.09 -4.60
C TYR A 35 -3.76 7.61 -4.74
N LEU A 36 -4.97 7.34 -5.23
CA LEU A 36 -5.44 6.01 -5.57
C LEU A 36 -5.89 6.02 -7.04
N SER A 37 -5.44 5.03 -7.80
CA SER A 37 -5.88 4.78 -9.17
C SER A 37 -6.47 3.36 -9.28
N HIS A 38 -7.09 3.06 -10.41
CA HIS A 38 -7.55 1.70 -10.70
C HIS A 38 -6.34 0.75 -10.82
N SER A 39 -6.33 -0.30 -10.00
CA SER A 39 -5.25 -1.31 -10.02
C SER A 39 -5.42 -2.38 -11.10
N GLY A 40 -6.56 -2.42 -11.78
CA GLY A 40 -6.92 -3.52 -12.71
C GLY A 40 -7.15 -4.88 -12.04
N HIS A 41 -7.02 -4.97 -10.71
CA HIS A 41 -7.16 -6.20 -9.95
C HIS A 41 -8.57 -6.33 -9.33
N ARG A 42 -9.01 -7.58 -9.06
CA ARG A 42 -10.31 -7.88 -8.43
C ARG A 42 -10.52 -7.16 -7.09
N VAL A 43 -9.44 -6.90 -6.38
CA VAL A 43 -9.41 -6.04 -5.19
C VAL A 43 -8.80 -4.70 -5.62
N CYS A 44 -9.66 -3.70 -5.82
CA CYS A 44 -9.27 -2.36 -6.26
C CYS A 44 -9.66 -1.31 -5.21
N ALA A 45 -8.66 -0.61 -4.66
CA ALA A 45 -8.89 0.39 -3.62
C ALA A 45 -9.78 1.55 -4.11
N LEU A 46 -9.60 2.02 -5.36
CA LEU A 46 -10.43 3.08 -5.92
C LEU A 46 -11.91 2.67 -6.05
N CYS A 47 -12.17 1.45 -6.52
CA CYS A 47 -13.54 0.92 -6.60
C CYS A 47 -14.18 0.80 -5.20
N SER A 48 -13.45 0.24 -4.23
CA SER A 48 -13.92 0.13 -2.84
C SER A 48 -14.19 1.50 -2.22
N MET A 49 -13.35 2.49 -2.52
CA MET A 49 -13.54 3.87 -2.05
C MET A 49 -14.77 4.53 -2.67
N LYS A 50 -14.98 4.39 -4.00
CA LYS A 50 -16.20 4.88 -4.67
C LYS A 50 -17.45 4.27 -4.03
N LYS A 51 -17.44 2.95 -3.80
CA LYS A 51 -18.56 2.26 -3.15
C LYS A 51 -18.78 2.74 -1.71
N ASN A 52 -17.71 2.89 -0.92
CA ASN A 52 -17.79 3.43 0.43
C ASN A 52 -18.40 4.83 0.40
N LEU A 53 -17.88 5.74 -0.43
CA LEU A 53 -18.42 7.10 -0.56
C LEU A 53 -19.90 7.07 -0.93
N GLN A 54 -20.32 6.26 -1.91
CA GLN A 54 -21.73 6.11 -2.27
C GLN A 54 -22.56 5.68 -1.05
N LEU A 55 -22.13 4.68 -0.30
CA LEU A 55 -22.82 4.20 0.91
C LEU A 55 -22.88 5.27 2.01
N GLN A 56 -21.85 6.12 2.15
CA GLN A 56 -21.88 7.21 3.11
C GLN A 56 -22.89 8.29 2.73
N HIS A 57 -23.01 8.65 1.45
CA HIS A 57 -23.98 9.66 0.98
C HIS A 57 -25.43 9.19 1.11
N LEU A 58 -25.68 7.88 1.21
CA LEU A 58 -27.02 7.32 1.43
C LEU A 58 -27.47 7.36 2.89
N ARG A 59 -26.59 7.73 3.82
CA ARG A 59 -26.95 7.83 5.24
C ARG A 59 -27.72 9.13 5.51
N THR A 60 -28.75 9.03 6.35
CA THR A 60 -29.60 10.16 6.73
C THR A 60 -28.84 11.21 7.54
N ASP A 61 -27.81 10.81 8.27
CA ASP A 61 -26.99 11.67 9.13
C ASP A 61 -25.68 12.13 8.46
N PHE A 62 -25.59 12.02 7.14
CA PHE A 62 -24.39 12.37 6.40
C PHE A 62 -24.11 13.87 6.43
N THR A 63 -22.85 14.22 6.74
CA THR A 63 -22.31 15.57 6.66
C THR A 63 -20.98 15.57 5.90
N THR A 64 -20.53 16.73 5.40
CA THR A 64 -19.21 16.84 4.74
C THR A 64 -18.04 16.54 5.68
N SER A 65 -18.24 16.76 6.98
CA SER A 65 -17.33 16.50 8.08
C SER A 65 -17.43 15.07 8.66
N SER A 66 -18.33 14.24 8.14
CA SER A 66 -18.50 12.86 8.60
C SER A 66 -17.22 12.03 8.38
N PRO A 67 -16.88 11.09 9.29
CA PRO A 67 -15.73 10.22 9.14
C PRO A 67 -15.79 9.45 7.82
N LEU A 68 -14.64 9.30 7.15
CA LEU A 68 -14.54 8.59 5.87
C LEU A 68 -14.97 7.12 5.96
N PHE A 69 -14.62 6.47 7.07
CA PHE A 69 -15.00 5.09 7.36
C PHE A 69 -15.86 5.07 8.62
N ARG A 70 -17.09 4.58 8.50
CA ARG A 70 -18.07 4.53 9.58
C ARG A 70 -18.58 3.11 9.78
N LEU A 71 -18.81 2.74 11.02
CA LEU A 71 -19.51 1.52 11.40
C LEU A 71 -21.00 1.65 11.09
N THR A 72 -21.74 0.54 11.16
CA THR A 72 -23.20 0.54 10.91
C THR A 72 -23.94 1.52 11.82
N ASN A 73 -23.56 1.59 13.10
CA ASN A 73 -24.07 2.53 14.10
C ASN A 73 -23.67 4.01 13.88
N GLY A 74 -22.96 4.33 12.79
CA GLY A 74 -22.60 5.69 12.44
C GLY A 74 -21.33 6.24 13.10
N LEU A 75 -20.74 5.52 14.06
CA LEU A 75 -19.49 5.91 14.68
C LEU A 75 -18.30 5.76 13.71
N PRO A 76 -17.20 6.53 13.90
CA PRO A 76 -15.96 6.31 13.15
C PRO A 76 -15.46 4.87 13.32
N ASN A 77 -14.96 4.27 12.24
CA ASN A 77 -14.32 2.97 12.32
C ASN A 77 -12.98 3.10 13.07
N SER A 78 -12.93 2.56 14.28
CA SER A 78 -11.74 2.63 15.14
C SER A 78 -10.69 1.61 14.70
N ARG A 79 -9.44 1.80 15.14
CA ARG A 79 -8.38 0.79 14.97
C ARG A 79 -8.80 -0.55 15.57
N GLN A 80 -9.44 -0.54 16.74
CA GLN A 80 -9.84 -1.77 17.42
C GLN A 80 -10.91 -2.51 16.60
N ALA A 81 -11.97 -1.81 16.18
CA ALA A 81 -13.04 -2.41 15.37
C ALA A 81 -12.51 -2.99 14.05
N LEU A 82 -11.58 -2.31 13.38
CA LEU A 82 -10.91 -2.85 12.20
C LEU A 82 -10.11 -4.13 12.52
N MET A 83 -9.35 -4.13 13.63
CA MET A 83 -8.54 -5.30 14.00
C MET A 83 -9.40 -6.47 14.48
N ASP A 84 -10.53 -6.22 15.13
CA ASP A 84 -11.50 -7.26 15.51
C ASP A 84 -12.10 -7.90 14.27
N PHE A 85 -12.52 -7.08 13.29
CA PHE A 85 -13.01 -7.57 12.00
C PHE A 85 -11.97 -8.42 11.27
N VAL A 86 -10.72 -7.95 11.19
CA VAL A 86 -9.61 -8.71 10.59
C VAL A 86 -9.36 -10.01 11.35
N SER A 87 -9.42 -9.99 12.69
CA SER A 87 -9.21 -11.19 13.51
C SER A 87 -10.28 -12.25 13.25
N SER A 88 -11.55 -11.84 13.14
CA SER A 88 -12.64 -12.74 12.75
C SER A 88 -12.43 -13.36 11.37
N LEU A 89 -11.96 -12.58 10.39
CA LEU A 89 -11.64 -13.09 9.06
C LEU A 89 -10.46 -14.07 9.08
N LEU A 90 -9.43 -13.80 9.89
CA LEU A 90 -8.28 -14.69 10.04
C LEU A 90 -8.68 -16.04 10.66
N LEU A 91 -9.52 -16.01 11.70
CA LEU A 91 -10.07 -17.23 12.30
C LEU A 91 -10.88 -18.05 11.29
N LEU A 92 -11.72 -17.38 10.49
CA LEU A 92 -12.53 -18.02 9.47
C LEU A 92 -11.69 -18.79 8.44
N ILE A 93 -10.49 -18.31 8.12
CA ILE A 93 -9.57 -18.97 7.18
C ILE A 93 -8.52 -19.85 7.89
N GLY A 94 -8.69 -20.14 9.18
CA GLY A 94 -7.83 -21.04 9.94
C GLY A 94 -6.46 -20.45 10.32
N LEU A 95 -6.30 -19.13 10.30
CA LEU A 95 -5.07 -18.45 10.70
C LEU A 95 -5.17 -17.91 12.13
N ASN A 96 -4.07 -18.02 12.90
CA ASN A 96 -3.99 -17.47 14.25
C ASN A 96 -3.91 -15.93 14.23
N PRO A 97 -4.93 -15.19 14.72
CA PRO A 97 -4.93 -13.72 14.69
C PRO A 97 -3.84 -13.07 15.51
N SER A 98 -3.32 -13.72 16.55
CA SER A 98 -2.28 -13.14 17.42
C SER A 98 -0.97 -12.86 16.68
N ARG A 99 -0.78 -13.49 15.52
CA ARG A 99 0.36 -13.28 14.63
C ARG A 99 0.22 -12.06 13.72
N TYR A 100 -0.93 -11.37 13.76
CA TYR A 100 -1.26 -10.27 12.87
C TYR A 100 -1.62 -9.02 13.64
N SER A 101 -1.19 -7.87 13.11
CA SER A 101 -1.53 -6.57 13.65
C SER A 101 -1.74 -5.57 12.51
N GLY A 102 -2.18 -4.35 12.82
CA GLY A 102 -2.24 -3.28 11.82
C GLY A 102 -0.90 -3.04 11.11
N HIS A 103 0.23 -3.33 11.77
CA HIS A 103 1.55 -3.22 11.15
C HIS A 103 1.80 -4.27 10.06
N SER A 104 1.16 -5.44 10.16
CA SER A 104 1.26 -6.51 9.16
C SER A 104 0.82 -6.05 7.77
N PHE A 105 -0.15 -5.12 7.66
CA PHE A 105 -0.52 -4.54 6.37
C PHE A 105 0.61 -3.73 5.72
N ARG A 106 1.44 -3.03 6.52
CA ARG A 106 2.60 -2.29 5.99
C ARG A 106 3.70 -3.24 5.53
N ILE A 107 3.94 -4.31 6.28
CA ILE A 107 4.89 -5.38 5.92
C ILE A 107 4.45 -6.07 4.63
N GLY A 108 3.20 -6.51 4.56
CA GLY A 108 2.62 -7.13 3.38
C GLY A 108 2.66 -6.19 2.17
N GLY A 109 2.28 -4.92 2.35
CA GLY A 109 2.33 -3.92 1.27
C GLY A 109 3.74 -3.69 0.71
N ALA A 110 4.74 -3.52 1.57
CA ALA A 110 6.13 -3.37 1.14
C ALA A 110 6.64 -4.62 0.41
N THR A 111 6.34 -5.80 0.97
CA THR A 111 6.75 -7.08 0.39
C THR A 111 6.11 -7.29 -0.98
N SER A 112 4.80 -7.10 -1.11
CA SER A 112 4.08 -7.24 -2.39
C SER A 112 4.58 -6.25 -3.44
N ALA A 113 4.86 -5.00 -3.06
CA ALA A 113 5.41 -4.01 -3.98
C ALA A 113 6.81 -4.40 -4.47
N SER A 114 7.68 -4.88 -3.57
CA SER A 114 9.01 -5.37 -3.93
C SER A 114 8.95 -6.60 -4.85
N LEU A 115 8.06 -7.57 -4.56
CA LEU A 115 7.85 -8.74 -5.42
C LEU A 115 7.30 -8.38 -6.80
N ALA A 116 6.50 -7.32 -6.89
CA ALA A 116 6.02 -6.76 -8.15
C ALA A 116 7.08 -5.96 -8.92
N GLY A 117 8.31 -5.84 -8.39
CA GLY A 117 9.42 -5.19 -9.07
C GLY A 117 9.39 -3.66 -9.01
N LEU A 118 8.61 -3.06 -8.09
CA LEU A 118 8.62 -1.62 -7.90
C LEU A 118 9.98 -1.16 -7.39
N THR A 119 10.38 0.02 -7.84
CA THR A 119 11.61 0.68 -7.38
C THR A 119 11.53 1.06 -5.90
N ASP A 120 12.70 1.21 -5.27
CA ASP A 120 12.82 1.73 -3.90
C ASP A 120 12.01 3.02 -3.68
N TYR A 121 12.05 3.93 -4.67
CA TYR A 121 11.31 5.19 -4.65
C TYR A 121 9.78 4.98 -4.67
N GLU A 122 9.28 4.11 -5.54
CA GLU A 122 7.84 3.82 -5.62
C GLU A 122 7.33 3.14 -4.34
N ILE A 123 8.11 2.24 -3.75
CA ILE A 123 7.76 1.60 -2.47
C ILE A 123 7.72 2.64 -1.35
N GLN A 124 8.70 3.54 -1.28
CA GLN A 124 8.71 4.66 -0.34
C GLN A 124 7.49 5.57 -0.53
N LEU A 125 7.14 5.89 -1.78
CA LEU A 125 5.98 6.71 -2.13
C LEU A 125 4.67 6.04 -1.66
N LEU A 126 4.47 4.76 -1.99
CA LEU A 126 3.28 4.00 -1.60
C LEU A 126 3.12 3.88 -0.08
N GLY A 127 4.21 3.58 0.63
CA GLY A 127 4.16 3.44 2.08
C GLY A 127 4.28 4.76 2.84
N ARG A 128 4.61 5.87 2.17
CA ARG A 128 4.95 7.16 2.80
C ARG A 128 6.13 7.05 3.77
N TRP A 129 7.15 6.28 3.40
CA TRP A 129 8.40 6.19 4.15
C TRP A 129 9.36 7.28 3.69
N LYS A 130 9.92 8.04 4.63
CA LYS A 130 10.94 9.06 4.34
C LYS A 130 12.36 8.50 4.30
N SER A 131 12.55 7.28 4.81
CA SER A 131 13.84 6.63 4.93
C SER A 131 13.74 5.17 4.52
N ASP A 132 14.89 4.52 4.41
CA ASP A 132 15.05 3.11 4.08
C ASP A 132 14.54 2.13 5.14
N CYS A 133 13.82 2.61 6.18
CA CYS A 133 13.25 1.75 7.20
C CYS A 133 12.27 0.69 6.63
N TYR A 134 11.70 0.93 5.45
CA TYR A 134 10.83 -0.02 4.75
C TYR A 134 11.56 -1.28 4.29
N LYS A 135 12.88 -1.24 4.08
CA LYS A 135 13.67 -2.41 3.66
C LYS A 135 13.58 -3.55 4.69
N ARG A 136 13.47 -3.21 5.99
CA ARG A 136 13.24 -4.19 7.07
C ARG A 136 11.84 -4.82 7.05
N TYR A 137 10.91 -4.24 6.31
CA TYR A 137 9.55 -4.76 6.16
C TYR A 137 9.39 -5.68 4.95
N ILE A 138 10.33 -5.64 4.01
CA ILE A 138 10.34 -6.55 2.87
C ILE A 138 10.76 -7.93 3.40
N ARG A 139 9.81 -8.87 3.41
CA ARG A 139 10.12 -10.26 3.69
C ARG A 139 10.43 -10.92 2.36
N SER A 140 11.67 -11.38 2.17
CA SER A 140 12.09 -12.04 0.93
C SER A 140 11.69 -13.51 0.95
N PRO A 141 10.59 -13.93 0.28
CA PRO A 141 10.24 -15.34 0.17
C PRO A 141 11.24 -16.07 -0.74
N LEU A 142 11.26 -17.41 -0.64
CA LEU A 142 12.14 -18.27 -1.43
C LEU A 142 12.02 -18.00 -2.94
N ASN A 143 10.82 -17.77 -3.47
CA ASN A 143 10.65 -17.50 -4.91
C ASN A 143 11.41 -16.25 -5.37
N LEU A 144 11.48 -15.20 -4.54
CA LEU A 144 12.29 -14.03 -4.86
C LEU A 144 13.76 -14.42 -5.00
N PHE A 145 14.28 -15.22 -4.07
CA PHE A 145 15.66 -15.72 -4.14
C PHE A 145 15.93 -16.56 -5.39
N LEU A 146 14.98 -17.42 -5.77
CA LEU A 146 15.09 -18.28 -6.94
C LEU A 146 15.03 -17.50 -8.26
N GLU A 147 14.37 -16.34 -8.28
CA GLU A 147 14.31 -15.47 -9.46
C GLU A 147 15.56 -14.60 -9.65
N ILE A 148 16.36 -14.38 -8.61
CA ILE A 148 17.55 -13.49 -8.66
C ILE A 148 18.53 -13.91 -9.77
N PRO A 149 18.94 -15.19 -9.88
CA PRO A 149 19.85 -15.59 -10.95
C PRO A 149 19.30 -15.27 -12.33
N THR A 150 18.03 -15.59 -12.60
CA THR A 150 17.40 -15.31 -13.89
C THR A 150 17.37 -13.81 -14.19
N LYS A 151 17.05 -12.96 -13.20
CA LYS A 151 17.07 -11.50 -13.35
C LYS A 151 18.49 -10.97 -13.59
N GLN A 152 19.49 -11.52 -12.89
CA GLN A 152 20.89 -11.15 -13.02
C GLN A 152 21.44 -11.47 -14.41
N TYR A 153 21.07 -12.62 -14.99
CA TYR A 153 21.55 -13.04 -16.31
C TYR A 153 20.68 -12.56 -17.48
N ALA A 154 19.46 -12.07 -17.24
CA ALA A 154 18.61 -11.52 -18.30
C ALA A 154 19.15 -10.21 -18.92
N SER A 155 19.94 -9.44 -18.17
CA SER A 155 20.48 -8.14 -18.58
C SER A 155 21.98 -8.15 -18.87
N ILE A 156 22.67 -9.26 -18.64
CA ILE A 156 24.12 -9.39 -18.85
C ILE A 156 24.35 -10.35 -20.01
N ALA A 157 24.72 -9.83 -21.17
CA ALA A 157 25.43 -10.65 -22.16
C ALA A 157 26.71 -11.15 -21.50
N TYR A 158 26.94 -12.47 -21.47
CA TYR A 158 28.09 -13.12 -20.83
C TYR A 158 29.36 -12.26 -20.93
N GLN A 159 29.65 -11.48 -19.89
CA GLN A 159 30.94 -10.85 -19.72
C GLN A 159 31.70 -11.77 -18.79
N TYR A 160 32.56 -12.58 -19.39
CA TYR A 160 33.61 -13.26 -18.67
C TYR A 160 34.49 -12.15 -18.06
N ALA A 161 34.21 -11.77 -16.81
CA ALA A 161 35.13 -10.98 -16.02
C ALA A 161 36.31 -11.91 -15.74
N ASN A 162 37.28 -11.96 -16.67
CA ASN A 162 38.53 -12.64 -16.46
C ASN A 162 39.37 -11.76 -15.53
N PRO A 163 39.52 -12.11 -14.23
CA PRO A 163 40.34 -11.32 -13.32
C PRO A 163 41.85 -11.42 -13.64
N TYR A 164 42.24 -12.21 -14.64
CA TYR A 164 43.63 -12.45 -15.07
C TYR A 164 43.97 -11.81 -16.42
N LYS A 165 43.36 -10.68 -16.81
CA LYS A 165 43.99 -9.85 -17.83
C LYS A 165 45.29 -9.29 -17.26
N LEU A 166 46.38 -10.05 -17.42
CA LEU A 166 47.74 -9.56 -17.27
C LEU A 166 47.88 -8.37 -18.22
N THR A 167 47.97 -7.17 -17.65
CA THR A 167 48.48 -6.00 -18.36
C THR A 167 49.88 -6.37 -18.85
N GLN A 168 50.03 -6.51 -20.17
CA GLN A 168 51.35 -6.57 -20.77
C GLN A 168 51.86 -5.12 -20.81
N ASP A 169 52.87 -4.86 -19.99
CA ASP A 169 53.73 -3.68 -20.06
C ASP A 169 54.48 -3.61 -21.40
#